data_AF-A0A934VX74-F1
#
_entry.id   AF-A0A934VX74-F1
#
_cell.length_a   1.000
_cell.length_b   1.000
_cell.length_c   1.000
_cell.angle_alpha   90.00
_cell.angle_beta   90.00
_cell.angle_gamma   90.00
#
_symmetry.space_group_name_H-M   'P 1'
#
loop_
_entity.id
_entity.type
_entity.pdbx_description
1 polymer ?
#
loop_
_entity_poly.entity_id
_entity_poly.type
_entity_poly.pdbx_seq_one_letter_code
_entity_poly.pdbx_strand_id
1 'polypeptide(L)'
;MRLRTTASISGARINLTIDIGFGDAMEPGAETLDYPTMLAFPVPRLRAYARETVIAEKFQAMVALGRANSRMKDLYDIWVLSRSFTFDDRLAWAVAATFARRLTAIPQDPPDALTSGFAEDAAADKKRQCAPSSEEYPLTIRGR
;
A
#
# COMPACT_ATOMS: atom_id res chain seq x y z
N MET A 1 0.03 13.80 -10.12
CA MET A 1 -0.69 15.09 -9.96
C MET A 1 -1.34 15.11 -8.59
N ARG A 2 -1.29 16.24 -7.86
CA ARG A 2 -1.93 16.37 -6.53
C ARG A 2 -2.98 17.45 -6.58
N LEU A 3 -4.21 17.12 -6.21
CA LEU A 3 -5.32 18.06 -6.09
C LEU A 3 -5.64 18.27 -4.61
N ARG A 4 -5.95 19.51 -4.24
CA ARG A 4 -6.48 19.85 -2.92
C ARG A 4 -7.90 20.37 -3.10
N THR A 5 -8.83 19.85 -2.33
CA THR A 5 -10.24 20.23 -2.37
C THR A 5 -10.81 20.28 -0.95
N THR A 6 -12.03 20.79 -0.81
CA THR A 6 -12.74 20.83 0.47
C THR A 6 -14.04 20.06 0.33
N ALA A 7 -14.20 19.01 1.13
CA ALA A 7 -15.46 18.30 1.30
C ALA A 7 -16.29 18.96 2.41
N SER A 8 -17.62 18.83 2.33
CA SER A 8 -18.52 19.32 3.39
C SER A 8 -19.46 18.22 3.85
N ILE A 9 -19.60 18.05 5.17
CA ILE A 9 -20.56 17.14 5.79
C ILE A 9 -21.20 17.82 6.99
N SER A 10 -22.53 17.95 7.00
CA SER A 10 -23.32 18.53 8.10
C SER A 10 -22.75 19.86 8.65
N GLY A 11 -22.32 20.76 7.77
CA GLY A 11 -21.72 22.06 8.14
C GLY A 11 -20.22 22.02 8.47
N ALA A 12 -19.63 20.85 8.71
CA ALA A 12 -18.17 20.69 8.83
C ALA A 12 -17.51 20.78 7.45
N ARG A 13 -16.35 21.44 7.38
CA ARG A 13 -15.50 21.52 6.18
C ARG A 13 -14.23 20.72 6.40
N ILE A 14 -13.94 19.78 5.50
CA ILE A 14 -12.81 18.86 5.58
C ILE A 14 -11.90 19.11 4.39
N ASN A 15 -10.63 19.43 4.64
CA ASN A 15 -9.65 19.59 3.57
C ASN A 15 -9.18 18.21 3.11
N LEU A 16 -9.41 17.89 1.83
CA LEU A 16 -9.04 16.63 1.20
C LEU A 16 -7.89 16.85 0.23
N THR A 17 -6.91 15.95 0.26
CA THR A 17 -5.85 15.87 -0.76
C THR A 17 -6.06 14.59 -1.57
N ILE A 18 -6.08 14.71 -2.89
CA ILE A 18 -6.22 13.61 -3.83
C ILE A 18 -4.94 13.50 -4.64
N ASP A 19 -4.27 12.36 -4.53
CA ASP A 19 -3.10 12.03 -5.32
C ASP A 19 -3.50 11.18 -6.53
N ILE A 20 -3.08 11.61 -7.71
CA ILE A 20 -3.38 10.97 -8.98
C ILE A 20 -2.05 10.53 -9.61
N GLY A 21 -1.81 9.22 -9.57
CA GLY A 21 -0.72 8.53 -10.27
C GLY A 21 -1.14 8.12 -11.68
N PHE A 22 -0.18 8.04 -12.59
CA PHE A 22 -0.40 7.56 -13.95
C PHE A 22 0.68 6.57 -14.34
N GLY A 23 0.28 5.59 -15.14
CA GLY A 23 1.21 4.69 -15.79
C GLY A 23 1.70 3.55 -14.90
N ASP A 24 1.04 3.27 -13.78
CA ASP A 24 1.34 2.08 -12.99
C ASP A 24 0.89 0.80 -13.70
N ALA A 25 1.60 -0.30 -13.43
CA ALA A 25 1.17 -1.61 -13.88
C ALA A 25 -0.07 -2.00 -13.07
N MET A 26 -1.10 -2.51 -13.74
CA MET A 26 -2.34 -2.93 -13.08
C MET A 26 -2.57 -4.43 -13.15
N GLU A 27 -1.53 -5.25 -13.38
CA GLU A 27 -1.67 -6.72 -13.41
C GLU A 27 -1.98 -7.25 -12.00
N PRO A 28 -2.98 -8.13 -11.79
CA PRO A 28 -3.84 -8.83 -12.77
C PRO A 28 -5.09 -8.05 -13.27
N GLY A 29 -5.37 -6.91 -12.69
CA GLY A 29 -6.46 -6.01 -13.06
C GLY A 29 -6.92 -5.19 -11.86
N ALA A 30 -7.71 -4.15 -12.10
CA ALA A 30 -8.43 -3.50 -11.01
C ALA A 30 -9.64 -4.35 -10.59
N GLU A 31 -9.81 -4.56 -9.30
CA GLU A 31 -10.95 -5.27 -8.71
C GLU A 31 -12.06 -4.29 -8.34
N THR A 32 -13.32 -4.74 -8.39
CA THR A 32 -14.43 -3.96 -7.82
C THR A 32 -14.62 -4.36 -6.37
N LEU A 33 -14.63 -3.38 -5.47
CA LEU A 33 -14.91 -3.60 -4.05
C LEU A 33 -16.05 -2.71 -3.57
N ASP A 34 -16.77 -3.25 -2.59
CA ASP A 34 -17.77 -2.53 -1.82
C ASP A 34 -17.07 -1.88 -0.63
N TYR A 35 -17.05 -0.55 -0.59
CA TYR A 35 -16.38 0.17 0.49
C TYR A 35 -17.35 0.38 1.66
N PRO A 36 -16.95 0.02 2.89
CA PRO A 36 -17.84 0.04 4.04
C PRO A 36 -18.29 1.46 4.37
N THR A 37 -19.59 1.62 4.61
CA THR A 37 -20.20 2.91 4.92
C THR A 37 -20.29 3.11 6.43
N MET A 38 -19.74 4.22 6.94
CA MET A 38 -19.94 4.63 8.34
C MET A 38 -21.30 5.27 8.61
N LEU A 39 -21.96 5.73 7.54
CA LEU A 39 -23.25 6.42 7.57
C LEU A 39 -24.27 5.57 6.82
N ALA A 40 -25.56 5.76 7.10
CA ALA A 40 -26.66 5.02 6.46
C ALA A 40 -26.93 5.48 5.01
N PHE A 41 -25.89 5.44 4.17
CA PHE A 41 -25.95 5.70 2.72
C PHE A 41 -25.77 4.41 1.93
N PRO A 42 -26.16 4.38 0.64
CA PRO A 42 -25.87 3.25 -0.24
C PRO A 42 -24.38 2.93 -0.28
N VAL A 43 -24.05 1.64 -0.30
CA VAL A 43 -22.66 1.15 -0.33
C VAL A 43 -21.98 1.60 -1.63
N PRO A 44 -20.90 2.39 -1.56
CA PRO A 44 -20.15 2.80 -2.74
C PRO A 44 -19.35 1.62 -3.30
N ARG A 45 -19.45 1.44 -4.62
CA ARG A 45 -18.66 0.48 -5.39
C ARG A 45 -17.47 1.16 -6.02
N LEU A 46 -16.27 0.73 -5.66
CA LEU A 46 -15.02 1.33 -6.09
C LEU A 46 -14.24 0.36 -6.96
N ARG A 47 -13.55 0.88 -7.97
CA ARG A 47 -12.47 0.15 -8.64
C ARG A 47 -11.18 0.39 -7.88
N ALA A 48 -10.58 -0.66 -7.36
CA ALA A 48 -9.36 -0.60 -6.58
C ALA A 48 -8.27 -1.46 -7.21
N TYR A 49 -7.02 -1.14 -6.89
CA TYR A 49 -5.90 -2.02 -7.23
C TYR A 49 -6.07 -3.38 -6.57
N ALA A 50 -5.73 -4.44 -7.30
CA ALA A 50 -5.59 -5.76 -6.71
C ALA A 50 -4.52 -5.73 -5.61
N ARG A 51 -4.70 -6.57 -4.59
CA ARG A 51 -3.79 -6.63 -3.43
C ARG A 51 -2.38 -7.02 -3.85
N GLU A 52 -2.30 -7.88 -4.86
CA GLU A 52 -1.10 -8.32 -5.55
C GLU A 52 -0.30 -7.13 -6.10
N THR A 53 -0.98 -6.20 -6.78
CA THR A 53 -0.36 -4.98 -7.31
C THR A 53 0.14 -4.07 -6.19
N VAL A 54 -0.62 -3.94 -5.09
CA VAL A 54 -0.20 -3.14 -3.93
C VAL A 54 1.08 -3.70 -3.30
N ILE A 55 1.17 -5.02 -3.11
CA ILE A 55 2.40 -5.66 -2.61
C ILE A 55 3.55 -5.45 -3.60
N ALA A 56 3.31 -5.65 -4.90
CA ALA A 56 4.31 -5.50 -5.94
C ALA A 56 4.92 -4.09 -5.97
N GLU A 57 4.10 -3.04 -5.86
CA GLU A 57 4.56 -1.65 -5.80
C GLU A 57 5.40 -1.37 -4.56
N LYS A 58 4.93 -1.80 -3.39
CA LYS A 58 5.66 -1.62 -2.13
C LYS A 58 6.99 -2.36 -2.14
N PHE A 59 7.01 -3.58 -2.69
CA PHE A 59 8.22 -4.37 -2.84
C PHE A 59 9.18 -3.73 -3.85
N GLN A 60 8.70 -3.26 -5.00
CA GLN A 60 9.53 -2.55 -5.97
C GLN A 60 10.16 -1.30 -5.38
N ALA A 61 9.39 -0.50 -4.63
CA ALA A 61 9.89 0.69 -3.96
C ALA A 61 10.98 0.34 -2.93
N MET A 62 10.82 -0.76 -2.20
CA MET A 62 11.81 -1.27 -1.25
C MET A 62 13.13 -1.62 -1.94
N VAL A 63 13.07 -2.28 -3.09
CA VAL A 63 14.27 -2.64 -3.88
C VAL A 63 14.92 -1.39 -4.47
N ALA A 64 14.15 -0.51 -5.11
CA ALA A 64 14.69 0.63 -5.83
C ALA A 64 15.29 1.72 -4.92
N LEU A 65 14.78 1.87 -3.70
CA LEU A 65 15.23 2.91 -2.77
C LEU A 65 16.30 2.41 -1.76
N GLY A 66 16.51 1.10 -1.63
CA GLY A 66 17.57 0.51 -0.79
C GLY A 66 17.61 1.08 0.64
N ARG A 67 18.80 1.44 1.13
CA ARG A 67 19.00 2.02 2.48
C ARG A 67 18.39 3.40 2.69
N ALA A 68 18.07 4.13 1.61
CA ALA A 68 17.31 5.37 1.70
C ALA A 68 15.82 5.13 2.00
N ASN A 69 15.39 3.86 2.07
CA ASN A 69 14.05 3.48 2.47
C ASN A 69 13.85 3.70 3.98
N SER A 70 13.40 4.91 4.30
CA SER A 70 12.86 5.29 5.61
C SER A 70 11.37 4.93 5.78
N ARG A 71 10.79 4.16 4.85
CA ARG A 71 9.36 3.83 4.88
C ARG A 71 9.12 2.49 5.56
N MET A 72 9.36 2.43 6.87
CA MET A 72 8.99 1.27 7.68
C MET A 72 7.51 0.87 7.50
N LYS A 73 6.65 1.84 7.13
CA LYS A 73 5.24 1.60 6.78
C LYS A 73 5.08 0.62 5.61
N ASP A 74 5.90 0.68 4.57
CA ASP A 74 5.75 -0.24 3.42
C ASP A 74 6.09 -1.69 3.80
N LEU A 75 7.09 -1.90 4.67
CA LEU A 75 7.40 -3.21 5.27
C LEU A 75 6.23 -3.72 6.13
N TYR A 76 5.67 -2.84 6.97
CA TYR A 76 4.52 -3.19 7.82
C TYR A 76 3.29 -3.53 6.98
N ASP A 77 2.98 -2.75 5.95
CA ASP A 77 1.84 -2.98 5.07
C ASP A 77 1.98 -4.33 4.34
N ILE A 78 3.16 -4.66 3.80
CA ILE A 78 3.42 -5.99 3.19
C ILE A 78 3.23 -7.10 4.23
N TRP A 79 3.75 -6.94 5.44
CA TRP A 79 3.60 -7.91 6.51
C TRP A 79 2.13 -8.12 6.89
N VAL A 80 1.35 -7.05 7.11
CA VAL A 80 -0.09 -7.15 7.41
C VAL A 80 -0.84 -7.83 6.27
N LEU A 81 -0.58 -7.43 5.01
CA LEU A 81 -1.26 -8.01 3.85
C LEU A 81 -0.94 -9.51 3.70
N SER A 82 0.33 -9.90 3.84
CA SER A 82 0.76 -11.32 3.78
C SER A 82 0.16 -12.19 4.90
N ARG A 83 -0.19 -11.60 6.04
CA ARG A 83 -0.83 -12.30 7.17
C ARG A 83 -2.35 -12.34 7.06
N SER A 84 -2.94 -11.35 6.38
CA SER A 84 -4.40 -11.19 6.30
C SER A 84 -5.02 -11.88 5.10
N PHE A 85 -4.24 -12.15 4.06
CA PHE A 85 -4.72 -12.71 2.79
C PHE A 85 -3.81 -13.82 2.28
N THR A 86 -4.38 -14.77 1.55
CA THR A 86 -3.64 -15.76 0.76
C THR A 86 -3.40 -15.22 -0.64
N PHE A 87 -2.20 -15.48 -1.18
CA PHE A 87 -1.80 -15.05 -2.51
C PHE A 87 -1.52 -16.28 -3.38
N ASP A 88 -1.91 -16.18 -4.64
CA ASP A 88 -1.67 -17.18 -5.68
C ASP A 88 -0.62 -16.66 -6.69
N ASP A 89 -0.50 -17.32 -7.84
CA ASP A 89 0.45 -16.98 -8.89
C ASP A 89 0.28 -15.56 -9.45
N ARG A 90 -0.89 -14.93 -9.26
CA ARG A 90 -1.13 -13.53 -9.68
C ARG A 90 -0.20 -12.55 -8.98
N LEU A 91 0.28 -12.88 -7.77
CA LEU A 91 1.29 -12.06 -7.09
C LEU A 91 2.60 -12.02 -7.87
N ALA A 92 3.05 -13.16 -8.39
CA ALA A 92 4.28 -13.22 -9.20
C ALA A 92 4.13 -12.41 -10.48
N TRP A 93 2.97 -12.46 -11.14
CA TRP A 93 2.67 -11.64 -12.32
C TRP A 93 2.66 -10.15 -12.01
N ALA A 94 2.02 -9.75 -10.91
CA ALA A 94 1.99 -8.36 -10.47
C ALA A 94 3.40 -7.82 -10.16
N VAL A 95 4.25 -8.61 -9.51
CA VAL A 95 5.66 -8.27 -9.25
C VAL A 95 6.41 -8.11 -10.57
N ALA A 96 6.33 -9.07 -11.48
CA ALA A 96 7.02 -9.00 -12.77
C ALA A 96 6.57 -7.77 -13.59
N ALA A 97 5.26 -7.53 -13.68
CA ALA A 97 4.70 -6.40 -14.42
C ALA A 97 5.13 -5.05 -13.82
N THR A 98 5.08 -4.92 -12.49
CA THR A 98 5.50 -3.70 -11.79
C THR A 98 6.98 -3.40 -11.98
N PHE A 99 7.84 -4.41 -11.82
CA PHE A 99 9.29 -4.25 -11.98
C PHE A 99 9.66 -3.89 -13.42
N ALA A 100 9.07 -4.58 -14.41
CA ALA A 100 9.25 -4.26 -15.83
C ALA A 100 8.78 -2.82 -16.13
N ARG A 101 7.62 -2.41 -15.63
CA ARG A 101 7.07 -1.08 -15.86
C ARG A 101 7.93 0.04 -15.27
N ARG A 102 8.53 -0.22 -14.11
CA ARG A 102 9.41 0.70 -13.37
C ARG A 102 10.89 0.56 -13.74
N LEU A 103 11.23 -0.27 -14.74
CA LEU A 103 12.59 -0.53 -15.21
C LEU A 103 13.55 -0.90 -14.07
N THR A 104 13.04 -1.67 -13.09
CA THR A 104 13.81 -2.17 -11.97
C THR A 104 14.04 -3.66 -12.16
N ALA A 105 15.28 -4.13 -12.00
CA ALA A 105 15.57 -5.56 -12.06
C ALA A 105 15.04 -6.25 -10.79
N ILE A 106 14.47 -7.46 -10.96
CA ILE A 106 14.05 -8.28 -9.81
C ILE A 106 15.33 -8.80 -9.13
N PRO A 107 15.52 -8.51 -7.83
CA PRO A 107 16.72 -8.93 -7.12
C PRO A 107 16.73 -10.46 -6.97
N GLN A 108 17.92 -11.06 -7.08
CA GLN A 108 18.10 -12.51 -6.89
C GLN A 108 18.34 -12.87 -5.42
N ASP A 109 18.90 -11.93 -4.67
CA ASP A 109 19.10 -12.02 -3.22
C ASP A 109 18.04 -11.19 -2.48
N PRO A 110 17.77 -11.50 -1.19
CA PRO A 110 16.90 -10.68 -0.36
C PRO A 110 17.34 -9.21 -0.37
N PRO A 111 16.44 -8.24 -0.60
CA PRO A 111 16.78 -6.83 -0.56
C PRO A 111 17.32 -6.42 0.82
N ASP A 112 18.22 -5.45 0.87
CA ASP A 112 18.80 -4.91 2.12
C ASP A 112 17.76 -4.68 3.23
N ALA A 113 16.58 -4.16 2.88
CA ALA A 113 15.49 -3.88 3.81
C ALA A 113 14.89 -5.11 4.51
N LEU A 114 15.18 -6.32 4.02
CA LEU A 114 14.77 -7.61 4.61
C LEU A 114 15.95 -8.34 5.28
N THR A 115 17.11 -7.70 5.40
CA THR A 115 18.29 -8.27 6.07
C THR A 115 18.36 -7.89 7.54
N SER A 116 19.08 -8.66 8.35
CA SER A 116 19.29 -8.36 9.78
C SER A 116 20.01 -7.02 10.00
N GLY A 117 20.95 -6.65 9.13
CA GLY A 117 21.67 -5.38 9.21
C GLY A 117 20.76 -4.15 9.16
N PHE A 118 19.64 -4.23 8.41
CA PHE A 118 18.66 -3.15 8.39
C PHE A 118 17.89 -3.01 9.70
N ALA A 119 17.62 -4.12 10.40
CA ALA A 119 16.89 -4.11 11.68
C ALA A 119 17.72 -3.47 12.80
N GLU A 120 19.04 -3.67 12.78
CA GLU A 120 19.98 -3.13 13.76
C GLU A 120 20.18 -1.62 13.57
N ASP A 121 20.29 -1.14 12.33
CA ASP A 121 20.42 0.28 11.99
C ASP A 121 19.11 1.08 12.23
N ALA A 122 17.94 0.43 12.16
CA ALA A 122 16.64 1.08 12.36
C ALA A 122 16.36 1.52 13.81
N ALA A 123 17.13 1.06 14.78
CA ALA A 123 16.89 1.31 16.20
C ALA A 123 17.13 2.77 16.63
N ALA A 124 17.95 3.54 15.89
CA ALA A 124 18.36 4.88 16.30
C ALA A 124 17.45 6.02 15.80
N ASP A 125 16.81 5.91 14.62
CA ASP A 125 16.17 7.06 13.96
C ASP A 125 14.69 6.85 13.55
N LYS A 126 14.14 5.63 13.69
CA LYS A 126 12.86 5.26 13.03
C LYS A 126 11.65 5.04 13.94
N LYS A 127 11.75 5.29 15.26
CA LYS A 127 10.59 5.24 16.20
C LYS A 127 9.46 6.22 15.83
N ARG A 128 9.77 7.29 15.08
CA ARG A 128 8.78 8.27 14.58
C ARG A 128 8.02 7.82 13.32
N GLN A 129 8.56 6.86 12.56
CA GLN A 129 8.03 6.41 11.26
C GLN A 129 7.09 5.20 11.36
N CYS A 130 7.06 4.52 12.51
CA CYS A 130 6.20 3.36 12.76
C CYS A 130 4.89 3.68 13.51
N ALA A 131 4.59 4.94 13.80
CA ALA A 131 3.28 5.28 14.34
C ALA A 131 2.25 5.03 13.23
N PRO A 132 1.31 4.06 13.38
CA PRO A 132 0.18 3.99 12.47
C PRO A 132 -0.53 5.35 12.57
N SER A 133 -0.88 5.96 11.44
CA SER A 133 -1.82 7.06 11.50
C SER A 133 -3.08 6.50 12.15
N SER A 134 -3.57 7.15 13.20
CA SER A 134 -4.75 6.71 13.97
C SER A 134 -6.04 6.70 13.13
N GLU A 135 -5.96 6.92 11.83
CA GLU A 135 -7.04 6.96 10.86
C GLU A 135 -7.07 5.76 9.91
N GLU A 136 -6.09 4.84 9.93
CA GLU A 136 -5.93 3.97 8.76
C GLU A 136 -6.79 2.69 8.70
N TYR A 137 -7.20 2.03 9.79
CA TYR A 137 -8.09 0.85 9.66
C TYR A 137 -8.92 0.52 10.91
N PRO A 138 -10.25 0.74 10.91
CA PRO A 138 -11.16 -0.03 11.72
C PRO A 138 -12.05 -0.88 10.81
N LEU A 139 -11.54 -2.00 10.31
CA LEU A 139 -12.38 -3.00 9.64
C LEU A 139 -12.07 -4.40 10.14
N THR A 140 -12.54 -4.69 11.35
CA THR A 140 -12.91 -6.05 11.72
C THR A 140 -14.35 -6.27 11.26
N ILE A 141 -14.55 -6.74 10.03
CA ILE A 141 -15.83 -7.37 9.66
C ILE A 141 -15.72 -8.84 10.03
N ARG A 142 -16.14 -9.16 11.27
CA ARG A 142 -16.48 -10.54 11.63
C ARG A 142 -17.76 -10.91 10.89
N GLY A 143 -17.64 -11.75 9.87
CA GLY A 143 -18.77 -12.38 9.22
C GLY A 143 -19.50 -13.34 10.18
N ARG A 144 -20.83 -13.27 10.15
CA ARG A 144 -21.70 -14.44 10.36
C ARG A 144 -22.27 -14.81 9.01
#